data_AF-V4HS77-F1
#
_entry.id   AF-V4HS77-F1
#
_cell.length_a   1.000
_cell.length_b   1.000
_cell.length_c   1.000
_cell.angle_alpha   90.00
_cell.angle_beta   90.00
_cell.angle_gamma   90.00
#
_symmetry.space_group_name_H-M   'P 1'
#
loop_
_entity.id
_entity.type
_entity.pdbx_description
1 polymer ?
#
loop_
_entity_poly.entity_id
_entity_poly.type
_entity_poly.pdbx_seq_one_letter_code
_entity_poly.pdbx_strand_id
1 'polypeptide(L)'
;MFLQHNTLYNYACFSLAFIWIFTGLTSVFFAPHIGFDILAEAQIYGSVAKAAVYGGGALDIGLGLWLLVKKKIKLCCVVQVLTIIVYSGLLSWIDSSFWLHPFGPVTKNLPIIVLILWVYHTDSKQP
;
A
#
# COMPACT_ATOMS: atom_id res chain seq x y z
N MET A 1 3.37 -18.13 25.26
CA MET A 1 4.24 -17.71 24.13
C MET A 1 3.56 -17.94 22.76
N PHE A 2 3.03 -19.14 22.45
CA PHE A 2 2.34 -19.41 21.16
C PHE A 2 1.07 -18.57 20.88
N LEU A 3 0.20 -18.36 21.88
CA LEU A 3 -1.02 -17.57 21.72
C LEU A 3 -0.74 -16.09 21.40
N GLN A 4 0.33 -15.53 21.95
CA GLN A 4 0.77 -14.14 21.72
C GLN A 4 1.26 -13.95 20.28
N HIS A 5 1.86 -14.98 19.68
CA HIS A 5 2.39 -14.96 18.33
C HIS A 5 1.27 -14.85 17.27
N ASN A 6 0.18 -15.61 17.47
CA ASN A 6 -0.98 -15.55 16.57
C ASN A 6 -1.73 -14.22 16.65
N THR A 7 -1.81 -13.62 17.84
CA THR A 7 -2.47 -12.31 18.02
C THR A 7 -1.72 -11.18 17.33
N LEU A 8 -0.39 -11.11 17.48
CA LEU A 8 0.42 -10.09 16.80
C LEU A 8 0.37 -10.25 15.28
N TYR A 9 0.39 -11.49 14.79
CA TYR A 9 0.24 -11.77 13.36
C TYR A 9 -1.08 -11.22 12.80
N ASN A 10 -2.18 -11.47 13.51
CA ASN A 10 -3.49 -10.95 13.13
C ASN A 10 -3.50 -9.42 13.14
N TYR A 11 -2.94 -8.79 14.17
CA TYR A 11 -2.86 -7.33 14.25
C TYR A 11 -2.03 -6.72 13.13
N ALA A 12 -0.92 -7.35 12.74
CA ALA A 12 -0.13 -6.92 11.59
C ALA A 12 -0.96 -7.01 10.30
N CYS A 13 -1.66 -8.13 10.08
CA CYS A 13 -2.52 -8.30 8.91
C CYS A 13 -3.65 -7.25 8.88
N PHE A 14 -4.31 -7.00 10.01
CA PHE A 14 -5.36 -5.99 10.10
C PHE A 14 -4.83 -4.57 9.91
N SER A 15 -3.68 -4.25 10.47
CA SER A 15 -3.04 -2.93 10.31
C SER A 15 -2.65 -2.67 8.86
N LEU A 16 -2.04 -3.66 8.19
CA LEU A 16 -1.70 -3.58 6.77
C LEU A 16 -2.96 -3.53 5.89
N ALA A 17 -3.99 -4.34 6.20
CA ALA A 17 -5.23 -4.29 5.44
C ALA A 17 -5.93 -2.95 5.58
N PHE A 18 -5.95 -2.37 6.79
CA PHE A 18 -6.52 -1.08 7.06
C PHE A 18 -5.83 0.02 6.24
N ILE A 19 -4.50 0.08 6.22
CA ILE A 19 -3.81 1.12 5.46
C ILE A 19 -4.10 1.01 3.97
N TRP A 20 -4.05 -0.20 3.39
CA TRP A 20 -4.37 -0.42 1.97
C TRP A 20 -5.82 -0.06 1.62
N ILE A 21 -6.79 -0.50 2.42
CA ILE A 21 -8.20 -0.17 2.15
C ILE A 21 -8.41 1.34 2.29
N PHE A 22 -7.85 1.97 3.32
CA PHE A 22 -8.07 3.38 3.59
C PHE A 22 -7.38 4.27 2.55
N THR A 23 -6.17 3.95 2.09
CA THR A 23 -5.51 4.67 0.99
C THR A 23 -6.30 4.53 -0.29
N GLY A 24 -6.76 3.32 -0.63
CA GLY A 24 -7.56 3.12 -1.83
C GLY A 24 -8.91 3.83 -1.79
N LEU A 25 -9.61 3.83 -0.65
CA LEU A 25 -10.82 4.64 -0.46
C LEU A 25 -10.54 6.13 -0.56
N THR A 26 -9.37 6.58 -0.09
CA THR A 26 -8.96 7.98 -0.22
C THR A 26 -8.75 8.37 -1.67
N SER A 27 -8.08 7.51 -2.45
CA SER A 27 -7.86 7.73 -3.89
C SER A 27 -9.14 7.69 -4.71
N VAL A 28 -10.13 6.85 -4.36
CA VAL A 28 -11.35 6.69 -5.13
C VAL A 28 -12.45 7.68 -4.72
N PHE A 29 -12.63 7.90 -3.41
CA PHE A 29 -13.81 8.59 -2.87
C PHE A 29 -13.48 9.88 -2.13
N PHE A 30 -12.52 9.87 -1.19
CA PHE A 30 -12.34 11.02 -0.30
C PHE A 30 -11.56 12.17 -0.92
N ALA A 31 -10.50 11.88 -1.66
CA ALA A 31 -9.61 12.89 -2.21
C ALA A 31 -9.03 12.51 -3.60
N PRO A 32 -9.86 12.13 -4.58
CA PRO A 32 -9.37 11.79 -5.93
C PRO A 32 -8.66 12.97 -6.62
N HIS A 33 -9.09 14.21 -6.33
CA HIS A 33 -8.51 15.44 -6.89
C HIS A 33 -7.02 15.57 -6.57
N ILE A 34 -6.60 15.23 -5.34
CA ILE A 34 -5.17 15.29 -4.94
C ILE A 34 -4.33 14.36 -5.83
N GLY A 35 -4.82 13.16 -6.12
CA GLY A 35 -4.14 12.23 -7.03
C GLY A 35 -4.04 12.78 -8.45
N PHE A 36 -5.08 13.45 -8.94
CA PHE A 36 -5.06 14.11 -10.25
C PHE A 36 -4.09 15.29 -10.29
N ASP A 37 -4.01 16.08 -9.23
CA ASP A 37 -3.11 17.24 -9.14
C ASP A 37 -1.64 16.79 -9.17
N ILE A 38 -1.29 15.73 -8.42
CA ILE A 38 0.06 15.13 -8.45
C ILE A 38 0.41 14.64 -9.87
N LEU A 39 -0.53 13.95 -10.55
CA LEU A 39 -0.28 13.47 -11.92
C LEU A 39 -0.18 14.61 -12.93
N ALA A 40 -0.89 15.72 -12.72
CA ALA A 40 -0.82 16.91 -13.55
C ALA A 40 0.56 17.57 -13.52
N GLU A 41 1.31 17.49 -12.40
CA GLU A 41 2.69 17.98 -12.32
C GLU A 41 3.60 17.24 -13.32
N ALA A 42 3.36 15.95 -13.55
CA ALA A 42 4.04 15.15 -14.56
C ALA A 42 3.39 15.20 -15.95
N GLN A 43 2.49 16.16 -16.20
CA GLN A 43 1.76 16.33 -17.46
C GLN A 43 0.89 15.11 -17.84
N ILE A 44 0.44 14.32 -16.87
CA ILE A 44 -0.42 13.15 -17.08
C ILE A 44 -1.89 13.55 -16.87
N TYR A 45 -2.67 13.49 -17.94
CA TYR A 45 -4.06 13.94 -17.94
C TYR A 45 -5.05 12.92 -18.53
N GLY A 46 -6.34 13.24 -18.44
CA GLY A 46 -7.41 12.52 -19.13
C GLY A 46 -7.57 11.08 -18.66
N SER A 47 -7.77 10.16 -19.61
CA SER A 47 -8.07 8.75 -19.30
C SER A 47 -6.92 8.02 -18.60
N VAL A 48 -5.67 8.41 -18.88
CA VAL A 48 -4.48 7.81 -18.24
C VAL A 48 -4.44 8.18 -16.76
N ALA A 49 -4.69 9.46 -16.44
CA ALA A 49 -4.76 9.91 -15.05
C ALA A 49 -5.90 9.21 -14.28
N LYS A 50 -7.08 9.07 -14.90
CA LYS A 50 -8.21 8.34 -14.30
C LYS A 50 -7.87 6.88 -14.05
N ALA A 51 -7.24 6.21 -15.02
CA ALA A 51 -6.80 4.83 -14.86
C ALA A 51 -5.77 4.68 -13.73
N ALA A 52 -4.83 5.62 -13.60
CA ALA A 52 -3.85 5.60 -12.53
C ALA A 52 -4.48 5.81 -11.14
N VAL A 53 -5.31 6.84 -10.97
CA VAL A 53 -5.93 7.16 -9.68
C VAL A 53 -6.93 6.10 -9.25
N TYR A 54 -7.89 5.75 -10.11
CA TYR A 54 -8.92 4.78 -9.76
C TYR A 54 -8.40 3.33 -9.80
N GLY A 55 -7.52 3.02 -10.75
CA GLY A 55 -6.89 1.70 -10.82
C GLY A 55 -5.94 1.45 -9.65
N GLY A 56 -5.16 2.45 -9.27
CA GLY A 56 -4.33 2.40 -8.07
C GLY A 56 -5.18 2.24 -6.81
N GLY A 57 -6.23 3.05 -6.65
CA GLY A 57 -7.13 2.92 -5.50
C GLY A 57 -7.87 1.58 -5.43
N ALA A 58 -8.27 1.01 -6.58
CA ALA A 58 -8.88 -0.31 -6.64
C ALA A 58 -7.86 -1.43 -6.32
N LEU A 59 -6.62 -1.30 -6.78
CA LEU A 59 -5.53 -2.22 -6.44
C LEU A 59 -5.28 -2.22 -4.93
N ASP A 60 -5.20 -1.04 -4.32
CA ASP A 60 -5.02 -0.86 -2.88
C ASP A 60 -6.12 -1.56 -2.08
N ILE A 61 -7.40 -1.30 -2.39
CA ILE A 61 -8.54 -1.98 -1.75
C ILE A 61 -8.44 -3.50 -1.94
N GLY A 62 -8.11 -3.94 -3.16
CA GLY A 62 -7.94 -5.36 -3.49
C GLY A 62 -6.85 -6.04 -2.66
N LEU A 63 -5.71 -5.37 -2.44
CA LEU A 63 -4.62 -5.87 -1.61
C LEU A 63 -5.02 -5.99 -0.15
N GLY A 64 -5.69 -4.99 0.39
CA GLY A 64 -6.17 -5.03 1.77
C GLY A 64 -7.20 -6.14 2.00
N LEU A 65 -8.17 -6.29 1.10
CA LEU A 65 -9.15 -7.38 1.16
C LEU A 65 -8.49 -8.75 1.00
N TRP A 66 -7.54 -8.91 0.08
CA TRP A 66 -6.80 -10.15 -0.10
C TRP A 66 -6.04 -10.54 1.17
N LEU A 67 -5.39 -9.58 1.83
CA LEU A 67 -4.69 -9.83 3.08
C LEU A 67 -5.64 -10.33 4.19
N LEU A 68 -6.87 -9.80 4.27
CA LEU A 68 -7.89 -10.25 5.23
C LEU A 68 -8.39 -11.67 4.96
N VAL A 69 -8.47 -12.08 3.70
CA VAL A 69 -8.85 -13.45 3.30
C VAL A 69 -7.80 -14.48 3.72
N LYS A 70 -6.56 -14.06 4.00
CA LYS A 70 -5.45 -14.92 4.45
C LYS A 70 -5.10 -16.07 3.50
N LYS A 71 -5.42 -15.93 2.21
CA LYS A 71 -5.12 -16.94 1.19
C LYS A 71 -3.86 -16.55 0.42
N LYS A 72 -2.90 -17.47 0.32
CA LYS A 72 -1.62 -17.23 -0.39
C LYS A 72 -0.94 -15.95 0.10
N ILE A 73 -0.84 -15.76 1.42
CA ILE A 73 -0.33 -14.53 2.05
C ILE A 73 1.05 -14.14 1.52
N LYS A 74 1.96 -15.11 1.34
CA LYS A 74 3.28 -14.85 0.75
C LYS A 74 3.21 -14.12 -0.59
N LEU A 75 2.30 -14.54 -1.48
CA LEU A 75 2.11 -13.87 -2.77
C LEU A 75 1.53 -12.47 -2.57
N CYS A 76 0.53 -12.32 -1.68
CA CYS A 76 -0.02 -11.01 -1.33
C CYS A 76 1.08 -10.06 -0.81
N CYS A 77 1.96 -10.52 0.08
CA CYS A 77 3.09 -9.73 0.58
C CYS A 77 4.04 -9.29 -0.54
N VAL A 78 4.40 -10.18 -1.47
CA VAL A 78 5.25 -9.84 -2.62
C VAL A 78 4.59 -8.76 -3.48
N VAL A 79 3.29 -8.91 -3.79
CA VAL A 79 2.56 -7.91 -4.57
C VAL A 79 2.50 -6.57 -3.83
N GLN A 80 2.25 -6.56 -2.52
CA GLN A 80 2.27 -5.33 -1.72
C GLN A 80 3.62 -4.60 -1.79
N VAL A 81 4.74 -5.32 -1.64
CA VAL A 81 6.08 -4.73 -1.75
C VAL A 81 6.34 -4.18 -3.14
N LEU A 82 5.96 -4.92 -4.20
CA LEU A 82 6.10 -4.45 -5.58
C LEU A 82 5.27 -3.18 -5.82
N THR A 83 4.02 -3.13 -5.35
CA THR A 83 3.17 -1.95 -5.47
C THR A 83 3.80 -0.74 -4.76
N ILE A 84 4.32 -0.93 -3.55
CA ILE A 84 5.02 0.13 -2.81
C ILE A 84 6.23 0.65 -3.58
N ILE A 85 7.04 -0.23 -4.16
CA ILE A 85 8.21 0.15 -4.97
C ILE A 85 7.77 0.95 -6.19
N VAL A 86 6.74 0.49 -6.90
CA VAL A 86 6.20 1.18 -8.09
C VAL A 86 5.68 2.57 -7.72
N TYR A 87 4.84 2.68 -6.68
CA TYR A 87 4.31 3.98 -6.26
C TYR A 87 5.40 4.93 -5.77
N SER A 88 6.36 4.42 -5.00
CA SER A 88 7.48 5.24 -4.50
C SER A 88 8.37 5.72 -5.65
N GLY A 89 8.63 4.86 -6.64
CA GLY A 89 9.38 5.23 -7.84
C GLY A 89 8.65 6.27 -8.69
N LEU A 90 7.35 6.09 -8.90
CA LEU A 90 6.49 7.06 -9.60
C LEU A 90 6.49 8.41 -8.88
N LEU A 91 6.21 8.43 -7.57
CA LEU A 91 6.25 9.67 -6.78
C LEU A 91 7.63 10.33 -6.80
N SER A 92 8.71 9.56 -6.71
CA SER A 92 10.08 10.11 -6.78
C SER A 92 10.40 10.75 -8.13
N TRP A 93 9.82 10.22 -9.20
CA TRP A 93 9.96 10.77 -10.55
C TRP A 93 9.12 12.03 -10.76
N ILE A 94 7.89 12.05 -10.23
CA ILE A 94 6.98 13.19 -10.32
C ILE A 94 7.49 14.35 -9.47
N ASP A 95 7.71 14.09 -8.17
CA ASP A 95 8.26 15.06 -7.23
C ASP A 95 9.07 14.38 -6.12
N SER A 96 10.40 14.53 -6.18
CA SER A 96 11.31 14.02 -5.16
C SER A 96 11.13 14.64 -3.77
N SER A 97 10.44 15.79 -3.66
CA SER A 97 10.19 16.47 -2.38
C SER A 97 9.37 15.60 -1.41
N PHE A 98 8.59 14.65 -1.93
CA PHE A 98 7.81 13.68 -1.14
C PHE A 98 8.64 12.81 -0.19
N TRP A 99 9.97 12.73 -0.37
CA TRP A 99 10.90 12.10 0.58
C TRP A 99 11.11 12.92 1.86
N LEU A 100 11.13 14.25 1.73
CA LEU A 100 11.37 15.20 2.82
C LEU A 100 10.10 15.90 3.31
N HIS A 101 8.95 15.53 2.73
CA HIS A 101 7.65 16.08 3.10
C HIS A 101 7.33 15.79 4.58
N PRO A 102 6.80 16.76 5.35
CA PRO A 102 6.62 16.66 6.80
C PRO A 102 5.73 15.49 7.24
N PHE A 103 4.81 15.06 6.37
CA PHE A 103 3.94 13.91 6.61
C PHE A 103 4.54 12.56 6.16
N GLY A 104 5.75 12.56 5.58
CA GLY A 104 6.53 11.37 5.21
C GLY A 104 5.81 10.34 4.34
N PRO A 105 5.14 10.71 3.23
CA PRO A 105 4.39 9.78 2.40
C PRO A 105 5.25 8.66 1.81
N VAL A 106 6.49 8.95 1.40
CA VAL A 106 7.42 7.92 0.90
C VAL A 106 8.16 7.23 2.05
N THR A 107 8.60 7.97 3.08
CA THR A 107 9.41 7.41 4.17
C THR A 107 8.63 6.43 5.05
N LYS A 108 7.31 6.61 5.21
CA LYS A 108 6.42 5.65 5.90
C LYS A 108 6.36 4.28 5.21
N ASN A 109 6.70 4.18 3.93
CA ASN A 109 6.74 2.91 3.22
C ASN A 109 7.84 1.97 3.75
N LEU A 110 8.93 2.50 4.31
CA LEU A 110 10.01 1.68 4.86
C LEU A 110 9.55 0.80 6.03
N PRO A 111 8.97 1.32 7.13
CA PRO A 111 8.44 0.48 8.19
C PRO A 111 7.27 -0.41 7.74
N ILE A 112 6.47 0.02 6.76
CA ILE A 112 5.41 -0.82 6.17
C ILE A 112 6.02 -2.05 5.47
N ILE A 113 7.06 -1.88 4.65
CA ILE A 113 7.78 -2.99 4.02
C ILE A 113 8.32 -3.95 5.07
N VAL A 114 8.91 -3.45 6.15
CA VAL A 114 9.40 -4.30 7.25
C VAL A 114 8.28 -5.12 7.86
N LEU A 115 7.10 -4.53 8.08
CA LEU A 115 5.93 -5.23 8.61
C LEU A 115 5.42 -6.29 7.62
N ILE A 116 5.39 -6.00 6.31
CA ILE A 116 5.02 -6.96 5.26
C ILE A 116 6.00 -8.13 5.23
N LEU A 117 7.31 -7.87 5.30
CA LEU A 117 8.33 -8.91 5.36
C LEU A 117 8.20 -9.76 6.62
N TRP A 118 7.87 -9.14 7.76
CA TRP A 118 7.60 -9.89 8.98
C TRP A 118 6.39 -10.83 8.84
N VAL A 119 5.29 -10.37 8.24
CA VAL A 119 4.12 -11.21 7.91
C VAL A 119 4.52 -12.35 6.97
N TYR A 120 5.29 -12.06 5.91
CA TYR A 120 5.77 -13.06 4.94
C TYR A 120 6.55 -14.21 5.60
N HIS A 121 7.47 -13.88 6.51
CA HIS A 121 8.29 -14.88 7.20
C HIS A 121 7.48 -15.63 8.27
N THR A 122 6.54 -14.97 8.92
CA THR A 122 5.74 -15.56 10.01
C THR A 122 4.67 -16.52 9.49
N ASP A 123 4.06 -16.22 8.34
CA ASP A 123 3.08 -17.10 7.67
C ASP A 123 3.65 -18.51 7.39
N SER A 124 4.95 -18.60 7.07
CA SER A 124 5.64 -19.87 6.82
C SER A 124 5.80 -20.78 8.04
N LYS A 125 5.60 -20.24 9.24
CA LYS A 125 5.79 -20.94 10.52
C LYS A 125 4.47 -21.28 11.21
N GLN A 126 3.34 -20.98 10.58
CA GLN A 126 2.04 -21.42 11.08
C GLN A 126 1.85 -22.89 10.72
N PRO A 127 1.60 -23.78 11.71
CA PRO A 127 1.38 -25.21 11.47
C PRO A 127 0.10 -25.48 10.67
#